data_AF-A0A9D4WYB4-F1
#
_entry.id   AF-A0A9D4WYB4-F1
#
_cell.length_a   1.000
_cell.length_b   1.000
_cell.length_c   1.000
_cell.angle_alpha   90.00
_cell.angle_beta   90.00
_cell.angle_gamma   90.00
#
_symmetry.space_group_name_H-M   'P 1'
#
loop_
_entity.id
_entity.type
_entity.pdbx_description
1 polymer ?
#
loop_
_entity_poly.entity_id
_entity_poly.type
_entity_poly.pdbx_seq_one_letter_code
_entity_poly.pdbx_strand_id
1 'polypeptide(L)'
;MEVSIRNHPLWATATEQDIDCAMEGLEKYIMTKLFSRTFCTSLEEAKVNHEISEKIKLLQTFLKPQHLDIQPVLHNESSWLLAEKELQKMNAFKAPQEKLSSIMNCCRVINNLLLNDAMSEHVPAGADDFLPLLIYVTIKANPPMLHSNLKFIKLYRRQTKLISEAEYYFTNLVSAKTFIIDLNAKSLSMDEIKFEECMQEAKLANKLTNESHSTCQMKHQEKNDCMLSIKMHNKVLDFDVLQDGSNYPYMEAKSKDLEMEDVDILLHHYKDLVSKHTRLCKAINCLPVLEKESLLRQIEMHGNSTNTNDQTTSQ
;
A
#
# COMPACT_ATOMS: atom_id res chain seq x y z
N MET A 1 30.15 -5.39 2.09
CA MET A 1 29.89 -6.81 1.79
C MET A 1 30.35 -7.20 0.40
N GLU A 2 30.08 -6.40 -0.65
CA GLU A 2 30.54 -6.75 -2.02
C GLU A 2 32.06 -6.94 -2.14
N VAL A 3 32.86 -5.97 -1.69
CA VAL A 3 34.33 -6.07 -1.66
C VAL A 3 34.79 -7.29 -0.85
N SER A 4 34.09 -7.60 0.24
CA SER A 4 34.40 -8.76 1.09
C SER A 4 34.16 -10.08 0.39
N ILE A 5 33.08 -10.20 -0.40
CA ILE A 5 32.79 -11.40 -1.20
C ILE A 5 33.81 -11.53 -2.33
N ARG A 6 34.07 -10.44 -3.07
CA ARG A 6 35.03 -10.42 -4.19
C ARG A 6 36.46 -10.80 -3.76
N ASN A 7 36.88 -10.36 -2.57
CA ASN A 7 38.22 -10.65 -2.06
C ASN A 7 38.30 -11.98 -1.29
N HIS A 8 37.20 -12.71 -1.13
CA HIS A 8 37.20 -13.94 -0.34
C HIS A 8 37.86 -15.09 -1.13
N PRO A 9 38.83 -15.83 -0.57
CA PRO A 9 39.53 -16.90 -1.30
C PRO A 9 38.62 -17.98 -1.91
N LEU A 10 37.52 -18.33 -1.22
CA LEU A 10 36.53 -19.29 -1.73
C LEU A 10 35.73 -18.79 -2.95
N TRP A 11 35.74 -17.49 -3.23
CA TRP A 11 35.07 -16.87 -4.38
C TRP A 11 36.06 -16.47 -5.48
N ALA A 12 37.33 -16.83 -5.36
CA ALA A 12 38.38 -16.44 -6.32
C ALA A 12 38.13 -16.96 -7.75
N THR A 13 37.36 -18.04 -7.92
CA THR A 13 36.99 -18.60 -9.22
C THR A 13 35.59 -18.21 -9.68
N ALA A 14 34.88 -17.38 -8.91
CA ALA A 14 33.52 -16.97 -9.25
C ALA A 14 33.52 -15.95 -10.39
N THR A 15 32.56 -16.06 -11.30
CA THR A 15 32.39 -15.08 -12.38
C THR A 15 31.75 -13.79 -11.87
N GLU A 16 31.85 -12.70 -12.62
CA GLU A 16 31.12 -11.46 -12.30
C GLU A 16 29.61 -11.68 -12.17
N GLN A 17 29.05 -12.59 -12.99
CA GLN A 17 27.64 -12.97 -12.92
C GLN A 17 27.31 -13.68 -11.60
N ASP A 18 28.16 -14.61 -11.14
CA ASP A 18 27.97 -15.30 -9.87
C ASP A 18 28.00 -14.33 -8.68
N ILE A 19 28.96 -13.39 -8.71
CA ILE A 19 29.08 -12.34 -7.71
C ILE A 19 27.82 -11.47 -7.72
N ASP A 20 27.34 -11.09 -8.89
CA ASP A 20 26.12 -10.30 -9.01
C ASP A 20 24.89 -11.02 -8.49
N CYS A 21 24.70 -12.30 -8.85
CA CYS A 21 23.61 -13.11 -8.33
C CYS A 21 23.68 -13.26 -6.80
N ALA A 22 24.88 -13.45 -6.24
CA ALA A 22 25.08 -13.50 -4.79
C ALA A 22 24.71 -12.17 -4.12
N MET A 23 25.10 -11.04 -4.71
CA MET A 23 24.77 -9.70 -4.21
C MET A 23 23.28 -9.38 -4.31
N GLU A 24 22.59 -9.85 -5.34
CA GLU A 24 21.13 -9.78 -5.45
C GLU A 24 20.41 -10.65 -4.42
N GLY A 25 20.90 -11.87 -4.21
CA GLY A 25 20.40 -12.74 -3.13
C GLY A 25 20.56 -12.13 -1.75
N LEU A 26 21.70 -11.45 -1.50
CA LEU A 26 21.97 -10.73 -0.27
C LEU A 26 21.03 -9.53 -0.08
N GLU A 27 20.82 -8.71 -1.11
CA GLU A 27 19.83 -7.60 -1.10
C GLU A 27 18.45 -8.15 -0.75
N LYS A 28 18.00 -9.20 -1.44
CA LYS A 28 16.70 -9.83 -1.21
C LYS A 28 16.57 -10.35 0.22
N TYR A 29 17.58 -11.05 0.74
CA TYR A 29 17.56 -11.59 2.09
C TYR A 29 17.44 -10.48 3.14
N ILE A 30 18.32 -9.48 3.08
CA ILE A 30 18.36 -8.37 4.05
C ILE A 30 17.05 -7.58 3.99
N MET A 31 16.64 -7.16 2.79
CA MET A 31 15.47 -6.31 2.64
C MET A 31 14.18 -7.02 2.97
N THR A 32 14.10 -8.34 2.79
CA THR A 32 12.94 -9.12 3.25
C THR A 32 12.83 -9.14 4.78
N LYS A 33 13.96 -9.22 5.49
CA LYS A 33 13.99 -9.20 6.97
C LYS A 33 13.72 -7.81 7.54
N LEU A 34 14.21 -6.77 6.85
CA LEU A 34 14.05 -5.38 7.28
C LEU A 34 12.74 -4.74 6.81
N PHE A 35 12.00 -5.39 5.90
CA PHE A 35 10.84 -4.81 5.20
C PHE A 35 9.85 -4.10 6.13
N SER A 36 9.45 -4.72 7.23
CA SER A 36 8.49 -4.16 8.20
C SER A 36 8.97 -2.90 8.92
N ARG A 37 10.29 -2.64 8.91
CA ARG A 37 10.92 -1.46 9.52
C ARG A 37 11.37 -0.42 8.51
N THR A 38 11.30 -0.73 7.22
CA THR A 38 11.87 0.11 6.16
C THR A 38 10.85 0.56 5.11
N PHE A 39 9.70 -0.11 5.01
CA PHE A 39 8.66 0.18 4.03
C PHE A 39 7.46 0.86 4.72
N CYS A 40 7.05 2.04 4.21
CA CYS A 40 5.92 2.82 4.74
C CYS A 40 5.95 2.95 6.27
N THR A 41 7.04 3.52 6.79
CA THR A 41 7.32 3.52 8.24
C THR A 41 6.62 4.65 9.00
N SER A 42 6.21 5.72 8.31
CA SER A 42 5.58 6.89 8.91
C SER A 42 4.12 7.04 8.50
N LEU A 43 3.32 7.66 9.37
CA LEU A 43 1.91 7.94 9.11
C LEU A 43 1.73 8.93 7.95
N GLU A 44 2.65 9.88 7.81
CA GLU A 44 2.69 10.83 6.70
C GLU A 44 2.88 10.10 5.37
N GLU A 45 3.77 9.10 5.34
CA GLU A 45 3.98 8.30 4.13
C GLU A 45 2.73 7.49 3.78
N ALA A 46 2.07 6.88 4.76
CA ALA A 46 0.80 6.19 4.56
C ALA A 46 -0.30 7.13 4.02
N LYS A 47 -0.38 8.35 4.56
CA LYS A 47 -1.30 9.39 4.11
C LYS A 47 -1.04 9.79 2.65
N VAL A 48 0.22 10.04 2.28
CA VAL A 48 0.59 10.38 0.89
C VAL A 48 0.22 9.26 -0.07
N ASN A 49 0.44 7.99 0.29
CA ASN A 49 -0.01 6.86 -0.55
C ASN A 49 -1.53 6.83 -0.71
N HIS A 50 -2.27 7.08 0.36
CA HIS A 50 -3.73 7.12 0.32
C HIS A 50 -4.23 8.25 -0.58
N GLU A 51 -3.71 9.47 -0.43
CA GLU A 51 -4.06 10.63 -1.25
C GLU A 51 -3.78 10.39 -2.75
N ILE A 52 -2.63 9.80 -3.07
CA ILE A 52 -2.29 9.43 -4.46
C ILE A 52 -3.27 8.39 -5.00
N SER A 53 -3.58 7.35 -4.22
CA SER A 53 -4.49 6.29 -4.67
C SER A 53 -5.92 6.82 -4.87
N GLU A 54 -6.43 7.65 -3.96
CA GLU A 54 -7.73 8.29 -4.10
C GLU A 54 -7.77 9.23 -5.31
N LYS A 55 -6.73 10.05 -5.51
CA LYS A 55 -6.63 10.90 -6.69
C LYS A 55 -6.67 10.07 -7.99
N ILE A 56 -5.91 8.98 -8.04
CA ILE A 56 -5.93 8.07 -9.20
C ILE A 56 -7.33 7.48 -9.41
N LYS A 57 -8.02 7.01 -8.36
CA LYS A 57 -9.40 6.47 -8.47
C LYS A 57 -10.36 7.48 -9.07
N LEU A 58 -10.26 8.75 -8.68
CA LEU A 58 -11.11 9.80 -9.24
C LEU A 58 -10.79 10.03 -10.72
N LEU A 59 -9.50 10.10 -11.08
CA LEU A 59 -9.08 10.30 -12.47
C LEU A 59 -9.50 9.12 -13.37
N GLN A 60 -9.51 7.89 -12.86
CA GLN A 60 -9.89 6.70 -13.63
C GLN A 60 -11.30 6.77 -14.22
N THR A 61 -12.23 7.52 -13.61
CA THR A 61 -13.65 7.56 -14.01
C THR A 61 -13.89 8.35 -15.30
N PHE A 62 -13.07 9.38 -15.57
CA PHE A 62 -13.29 10.29 -16.70
C PHE A 62 -12.07 10.49 -17.61
N LEU A 63 -10.86 10.10 -17.17
CA LEU A 63 -9.65 10.31 -17.96
C LEU A 63 -9.61 9.34 -19.15
N LYS A 64 -9.46 9.92 -20.35
CA LYS A 64 -9.36 9.24 -21.63
C LYS A 64 -7.94 9.42 -22.21
N PRO A 65 -7.48 8.51 -23.09
CA PRO A 65 -6.14 8.61 -23.69
C PRO A 65 -5.87 9.96 -24.37
N GLN A 66 -6.88 10.56 -25.00
CA GLN A 66 -6.75 11.84 -25.71
C GLN A 66 -6.42 13.03 -24.81
N HIS A 67 -6.73 12.95 -23.50
CA HIS A 67 -6.37 14.02 -22.57
C HIS A 67 -4.88 14.05 -22.25
N LEU A 68 -4.14 13.00 -22.65
CA LEU A 68 -2.70 12.89 -22.50
C LEU A 68 -2.02 12.82 -23.88
N ASP A 69 -2.67 13.30 -24.93
CA ASP A 69 -2.13 13.33 -26.29
C ASP A 69 -1.74 11.95 -26.86
N ILE A 70 -2.34 10.87 -26.36
CA ILE A 70 -2.09 9.51 -26.85
C ILE A 70 -2.82 9.31 -28.18
N GLN A 71 -2.07 8.94 -29.21
CA GLN A 71 -2.61 8.71 -30.55
C GLN A 71 -3.51 7.47 -30.59
N PRO A 72 -4.63 7.49 -31.35
CA PRO A 72 -5.53 6.36 -31.48
C PRO A 72 -4.87 5.07 -31.96
N VAL A 73 -3.78 5.16 -32.73
CA VAL A 73 -3.04 4.00 -33.25
C VAL A 73 -2.38 3.20 -32.12
N LEU A 74 -2.06 3.87 -31.00
CA LEU A 74 -1.49 3.27 -29.80
C LEU A 74 -2.55 2.65 -28.88
N HIS A 75 -3.84 2.68 -29.26
CA HIS A 75 -4.92 2.16 -28.43
C HIS A 75 -4.97 0.64 -28.48
N ASN A 76 -4.27 0.00 -27.54
CA ASN A 76 -4.26 -1.44 -27.38
C ASN A 76 -4.58 -1.83 -25.93
N GLU A 77 -5.87 -1.98 -25.66
CA GLU A 77 -6.40 -2.34 -24.33
C GLU A 77 -5.75 -3.61 -23.75
N SER A 78 -5.45 -4.61 -24.59
CA SER A 78 -4.82 -5.85 -24.13
C SER A 78 -3.38 -5.65 -23.66
N SER A 79 -2.61 -4.83 -24.37
CA SER A 79 -1.23 -4.51 -24.01
C SER A 79 -1.17 -3.59 -22.80
N TRP A 80 -2.10 -2.62 -22.72
CA TRP A 80 -2.22 -1.74 -21.55
C TRP A 80 -2.58 -2.54 -20.30
N LEU A 81 -3.56 -3.45 -20.39
CA LEU A 81 -3.92 -4.33 -19.28
C LEU A 81 -2.74 -5.18 -18.81
N LEU A 82 -1.91 -5.69 -19.73
CA LEU A 82 -0.70 -6.43 -19.36
C LEU A 82 0.29 -5.55 -18.60
N ALA A 83 0.53 -4.32 -19.06
CA ALA A 83 1.40 -3.35 -18.40
C ALA A 83 0.86 -2.95 -17.01
N GLU A 84 -0.46 -2.74 -16.90
CA GLU A 84 -1.13 -2.46 -15.63
C GLU A 84 -0.92 -3.57 -14.61
N LYS A 85 -1.06 -4.83 -15.05
CA LYS A 85 -0.85 -6.01 -14.19
C LYS A 85 0.59 -6.11 -13.70
N GLU A 86 1.58 -5.72 -14.51
CA GLU A 86 2.97 -5.67 -14.06
C GLU A 86 3.18 -4.67 -12.92
N LEU A 87 2.60 -3.46 -13.01
CA LEU A 87 2.69 -2.48 -11.92
C LEU A 87 1.92 -2.92 -10.66
N GLN A 88 0.77 -3.56 -10.82
CA GLN A 88 -0.03 -4.06 -9.70
C GLN A 88 0.70 -5.13 -8.87
N LYS A 89 1.63 -5.89 -9.48
CA LYS A 89 2.44 -6.91 -8.78
C LYS A 89 3.46 -6.32 -7.82
N MET A 90 3.77 -5.03 -7.89
CA MET A 90 4.85 -4.41 -7.11
C MET A 90 4.71 -4.64 -5.60
N ASN A 91 3.49 -4.67 -5.07
CA ASN A 91 3.24 -4.96 -3.64
C ASN A 91 3.37 -6.44 -3.25
N ALA A 92 3.41 -7.36 -4.21
CA ALA A 92 3.65 -8.78 -3.93
C ALA A 92 5.10 -9.07 -3.51
N PHE A 93 6.03 -8.16 -3.82
CA PHE A 93 7.45 -8.34 -3.57
C PHE A 93 7.96 -7.52 -2.38
N LYS A 94 9.00 -8.04 -1.72
CA LYS A 94 9.70 -7.36 -0.60
C LYS A 94 11.11 -6.92 -0.97
N ALA A 95 11.72 -7.51 -2.01
CA ALA A 95 13.03 -7.10 -2.48
C ALA A 95 12.93 -5.88 -3.40
N PRO A 96 13.85 -4.89 -3.28
CA PRO A 96 13.90 -3.73 -4.18
C PRO A 96 14.06 -4.14 -5.65
N GLN A 97 14.90 -5.13 -5.93
CA GLN A 97 15.06 -5.71 -7.27
C GLN A 97 13.73 -6.12 -7.91
N GLU A 98 12.94 -6.93 -7.20
CA GLU A 98 11.73 -7.53 -7.76
C GLU A 98 10.66 -6.45 -8.01
N LYS A 99 10.59 -5.45 -7.12
CA LYS A 99 9.76 -4.25 -7.34
C LYS A 99 10.21 -3.45 -8.55
N LEU A 100 11.52 -3.27 -8.74
CA LEU A 100 12.06 -2.61 -9.93
C LEU A 100 11.77 -3.43 -11.19
N SER A 101 11.86 -4.76 -11.14
CA SER A 101 11.50 -5.64 -12.27
C SER A 101 10.05 -5.47 -12.71
N SER A 102 9.11 -5.27 -11.78
CA SER A 102 7.71 -4.92 -12.13
C SER A 102 7.63 -3.63 -12.98
N ILE A 103 8.42 -2.61 -12.64
CA ILE A 103 8.49 -1.36 -13.40
C ILE A 103 9.09 -1.61 -14.78
N MET A 104 10.21 -2.34 -14.84
CA MET A 104 10.89 -2.69 -16.09
C MET A 104 9.98 -3.46 -17.04
N ASN A 105 9.24 -4.44 -16.52
CA ASN A 105 8.33 -5.25 -17.32
C ASN A 105 7.17 -4.41 -17.87
N CYS A 106 6.57 -3.54 -17.05
CA CYS A 106 5.57 -2.58 -17.51
C CYS A 106 6.11 -1.72 -18.67
N CYS A 107 7.29 -1.13 -18.51
CA CYS A 107 7.89 -0.26 -19.53
C CYS A 107 8.25 -1.04 -20.81
N ARG A 108 8.68 -2.29 -20.70
CA ARG A 108 8.92 -3.17 -21.86
C ARG A 108 7.64 -3.48 -22.62
N VAL A 109 6.53 -3.74 -21.92
CA VAL A 109 5.23 -3.96 -22.58
C VAL A 109 4.80 -2.70 -23.34
N ILE A 110 4.95 -1.52 -22.73
CA ILE A 110 4.69 -0.24 -23.38
C ILE A 110 5.59 -0.05 -24.61
N ASN A 111 6.90 -0.25 -24.49
CA ASN A 111 7.83 -0.08 -25.61
C ASN A 111 7.58 -1.09 -26.73
N ASN A 112 7.20 -2.33 -26.42
CA ASN A 112 6.86 -3.31 -27.44
C ASN A 112 5.61 -2.86 -28.23
N LEU A 113 4.63 -2.24 -27.56
CA LEU A 113 3.48 -1.65 -28.25
C LEU A 113 3.91 -0.51 -29.18
N LEU A 114 4.74 0.41 -28.70
CA LEU A 114 5.28 1.52 -29.48
C LEU A 114 6.11 1.06 -30.68
N LEU A 115 6.91 0.01 -30.51
CA LEU A 115 7.71 -0.56 -31.60
C LEU A 115 6.84 -1.24 -32.66
N ASN A 116 5.78 -1.96 -32.27
CA ASN A 116 4.87 -2.58 -33.22
C ASN A 116 4.18 -1.55 -34.11
N ASP A 117 3.82 -0.39 -33.54
CA ASP A 117 3.22 0.72 -34.26
C ASP A 117 4.22 1.43 -35.22
N ALA A 118 5.44 1.68 -34.73
CA ALA A 118 6.49 2.27 -35.55
C ALA A 118 6.81 1.43 -36.80
N MET A 119 6.63 0.11 -36.71
CA MET A 119 6.79 -0.80 -37.85
C MET A 119 5.61 -0.73 -38.84
N SER A 120 4.41 -0.31 -38.42
CA SER A 120 3.25 -0.14 -39.32
C SER A 120 3.20 1.23 -40.01
N GLU A 121 3.57 2.32 -39.33
CA GLU A 121 3.37 3.68 -39.87
C GLU A 121 4.66 4.44 -40.24
N HIS A 122 5.84 3.79 -40.18
CA HIS A 122 7.15 4.38 -40.53
C HIS A 122 7.57 5.64 -39.72
N VAL A 123 6.86 5.98 -38.64
CA VAL A 123 7.27 7.02 -37.68
C VAL A 123 7.90 6.35 -36.46
N PRO A 124 9.16 6.65 -36.10
CA PRO A 124 9.77 6.08 -34.91
C PRO A 124 9.07 6.61 -33.66
N ALA A 125 8.49 5.70 -32.86
CA ALA A 125 7.95 6.06 -31.56
C ALA A 125 9.06 6.60 -30.66
N GLY A 126 8.86 7.80 -30.13
CA GLY A 126 9.83 8.55 -29.35
C GLY A 126 9.56 8.50 -27.84
N ALA A 127 10.39 9.23 -27.08
CA ALA A 127 10.12 9.48 -25.65
C ALA A 127 8.80 10.25 -25.44
N ASP A 128 8.39 11.04 -26.44
CA ASP A 128 7.16 11.83 -26.44
C ASP A 128 5.89 10.95 -26.48
N ASP A 129 5.98 9.72 -27.00
CA ASP A 129 4.88 8.74 -26.99
C ASP A 129 4.88 7.87 -25.72
N PHE A 130 6.08 7.66 -25.15
CA PHE A 130 6.27 6.76 -24.01
C PHE A 130 5.70 7.30 -22.70
N LEU A 131 6.07 8.54 -22.33
CA LEU A 131 5.71 9.08 -21.01
C LEU A 131 4.19 9.26 -20.83
N PRO A 132 3.43 9.80 -21.81
CA PRO A 132 1.98 9.92 -21.66
C PRO A 132 1.30 8.56 -21.52
N LEU A 133 1.79 7.55 -22.26
CA LEU A 133 1.29 6.20 -22.15
C LEU A 133 1.60 5.56 -20.80
N LEU A 134 2.80 5.79 -20.25
CA LEU A 134 3.15 5.36 -18.89
C LEU A 134 2.28 6.03 -17.82
N ILE A 135 1.98 7.33 -17.97
CA ILE A 135 1.06 8.05 -17.07
C ILE A 135 -0.33 7.41 -17.12
N TYR A 136 -0.86 7.18 -18.33
CA TYR A 136 -2.17 6.57 -18.53
C TYR A 136 -2.25 5.18 -17.90
N VAL A 137 -1.27 4.31 -18.20
CA VAL A 137 -1.18 2.96 -17.62
C VAL A 137 -1.05 3.02 -16.10
N THR A 138 -0.29 3.96 -15.55
CA THR A 138 -0.17 4.13 -14.08
C THR A 138 -1.51 4.51 -13.46
N ILE A 139 -2.28 5.39 -14.09
CA ILE A 139 -3.62 5.79 -13.63
C ILE A 139 -4.57 4.59 -13.71
N LYS A 140 -4.60 3.84 -14.82
CA LYS A 140 -5.47 2.67 -14.97
C LYS A 140 -5.07 1.52 -14.03
N ALA A 141 -3.78 1.32 -13.78
CA ALA A 141 -3.29 0.30 -12.86
C ALA A 141 -3.61 0.60 -11.38
N ASN A 142 -3.59 1.88 -10.98
CA ASN A 142 -3.62 2.33 -9.58
C ASN A 142 -2.77 1.46 -8.63
N PRO A 143 -1.44 1.42 -8.80
CA PRO A 143 -0.58 0.50 -8.05
C PRO A 143 -0.65 0.78 -6.54
N PRO A 144 -0.91 -0.23 -5.69
CA PRO A 144 -0.97 -0.03 -4.26
C PRO A 144 0.34 0.54 -3.69
N MET A 145 0.26 1.47 -2.75
CA MET A 145 1.42 2.07 -2.08
C MET A 145 2.49 2.62 -3.04
N LEU A 146 2.08 3.21 -4.18
CA LEU A 146 2.98 3.68 -5.23
C LEU A 146 4.14 4.56 -4.71
N HIS A 147 3.85 5.53 -3.85
CA HIS A 147 4.87 6.43 -3.30
C HIS A 147 5.91 5.65 -2.47
N SER A 148 5.45 4.79 -1.55
CA SER A 148 6.35 3.98 -0.72
C SER A 148 7.19 3.02 -1.54
N ASN A 149 6.63 2.42 -2.58
CA ASN A 149 7.41 1.54 -3.45
C ASN A 149 8.55 2.28 -4.17
N LEU A 150 8.25 3.44 -4.76
CA LEU A 150 9.27 4.23 -5.46
C LEU A 150 10.37 4.71 -4.49
N LYS A 151 9.98 5.21 -3.32
CA LYS A 151 10.91 5.60 -2.26
C LYS A 151 11.77 4.41 -1.82
N PHE A 152 11.16 3.24 -1.60
CA PHE A 152 11.86 2.03 -1.18
C PHE A 152 12.88 1.55 -2.21
N ILE A 153 12.53 1.53 -3.51
CA ILE A 153 13.48 1.19 -4.58
C ILE A 153 14.65 2.19 -4.58
N LYS A 154 14.37 3.49 -4.52
CA LYS A 154 15.41 4.53 -4.55
C LYS A 154 16.40 4.40 -3.39
N LEU A 155 15.92 4.03 -2.20
CA LEU A 155 16.75 3.94 -1.00
C LEU A 155 17.53 2.63 -0.89
N TYR A 156 16.96 1.51 -1.34
CA TYR A 156 17.48 0.18 -1.00
C TYR A 156 17.92 -0.68 -2.19
N ARG A 157 17.65 -0.26 -3.44
CA ARG A 157 18.24 -0.94 -4.60
C ARG A 157 19.74 -0.65 -4.64
N ARG A 158 20.56 -1.68 -4.90
CA ARG A 158 22.00 -1.49 -5.13
C ARG A 158 22.23 -0.42 -6.22
N GLN A 159 22.97 0.63 -5.88
CA GLN A 159 23.20 1.78 -6.77
C GLN A 159 23.83 1.38 -8.11
N THR A 160 24.69 0.35 -8.12
CA THR A 160 25.30 -0.21 -9.34
C THR A 160 24.30 -0.89 -10.29
N LYS A 161 23.08 -1.14 -9.84
CA LYS A 161 21.99 -1.77 -10.60
C LYS A 161 20.83 -0.82 -10.90
N LEU A 162 20.88 0.41 -10.42
CA LEU A 162 19.91 1.47 -10.75
C LEU A 162 20.61 2.52 -11.63
N ILE A 163 21.01 2.08 -12.82
CA ILE A 163 21.71 2.89 -13.84
C ILE A 163 21.14 2.58 -15.23
N SER A 164 21.43 3.43 -16.22
CA SER A 164 21.06 3.22 -17.62
C SER A 164 19.53 3.04 -17.80
N GLU A 165 19.08 2.04 -18.55
CA GLU A 165 17.67 1.74 -18.81
C GLU A 165 16.84 1.65 -17.51
N ALA A 166 17.39 1.03 -16.46
CA ALA A 166 16.68 0.87 -15.20
C ALA A 166 16.45 2.20 -14.48
N GLU A 167 17.44 3.09 -14.49
CA GLU A 167 17.30 4.44 -13.95
C GLU A 167 16.36 5.29 -14.80
N TYR A 168 16.42 5.15 -16.13
CA TYR A 168 15.54 5.85 -17.06
C TYR A 168 14.06 5.51 -16.81
N TYR A 169 13.68 4.23 -16.79
CA TYR A 169 12.29 3.84 -16.53
C TYR A 169 11.84 4.18 -15.11
N PHE A 170 12.71 3.99 -14.12
CA PHE A 170 12.41 4.38 -12.75
C PHE A 170 12.12 5.89 -12.65
N THR A 171 12.95 6.72 -13.29
CA THR A 171 12.78 8.18 -13.31
C THR A 171 11.50 8.57 -14.02
N ASN A 172 11.16 7.93 -15.15
CA ASN A 172 9.89 8.17 -15.84
C ASN A 172 8.67 7.84 -14.98
N LEU A 173 8.69 6.73 -14.21
CA LEU A 173 7.59 6.41 -13.31
C LEU A 173 7.52 7.38 -12.11
N VAL A 174 8.67 7.85 -11.61
CA VAL A 174 8.71 8.92 -10.59
C VAL A 174 8.10 10.21 -11.15
N SER A 175 8.44 10.58 -12.39
CA SER A 175 7.85 11.73 -13.09
C SER A 175 6.35 11.56 -13.29
N ALA A 176 5.89 10.38 -13.72
CA ALA A 176 4.47 10.08 -13.87
C ALA A 176 3.71 10.22 -12.54
N LYS A 177 4.27 9.68 -11.44
CA LYS A 177 3.70 9.85 -10.10
C LYS A 177 3.62 11.33 -9.70
N THR A 178 4.66 12.12 -9.97
CA THR A 178 4.66 13.56 -9.66
C THR A 178 3.64 14.31 -10.52
N PHE A 179 3.58 14.04 -11.82
CA PHE A 179 2.57 14.59 -12.73
C PHE A 179 1.15 14.31 -12.22
N ILE A 180 0.84 13.07 -11.81
CA ILE A 180 -0.47 12.71 -11.27
C ILE A 180 -0.80 13.52 -10.01
N ILE A 181 0.17 13.75 -9.11
CA ILE A 181 -0.03 14.55 -7.89
C ILE A 181 -0.37 16.01 -8.23
N ASP A 182 0.28 16.59 -9.22
CA ASP A 182 0.12 18.00 -9.60
C ASP A 182 -0.96 18.23 -10.69
N LEU A 183 -1.51 17.14 -11.25
CA LEU A 183 -2.49 17.15 -12.34
C LEU A 183 -3.69 18.01 -11.99
N ASN A 184 -3.98 18.94 -12.90
CA ASN A 184 -5.11 19.86 -12.86
C ASN A 184 -5.72 20.02 -14.27
N ALA A 185 -6.74 20.85 -14.40
CA ALA A 185 -7.47 21.06 -15.66
C ALA A 185 -6.55 21.48 -16.83
N LYS A 186 -5.56 22.35 -16.58
CA LYS A 186 -4.61 22.83 -17.60
C LYS A 186 -3.70 21.72 -18.09
N SER A 187 -3.32 20.79 -17.21
CA SER A 187 -2.51 19.62 -17.57
C SER A 187 -3.21 18.68 -18.56
N LEU A 188 -4.54 18.71 -18.63
CA LEU A 188 -5.37 17.88 -19.52
C LEU A 188 -5.98 18.67 -20.68
N SER A 189 -5.59 19.94 -20.86
CA SER A 189 -6.20 20.84 -21.84
C SER A 189 -7.73 20.90 -21.74
N MET A 190 -8.26 20.88 -20.52
CA MET A 190 -9.69 20.89 -20.22
C MET A 190 -10.08 22.14 -19.44
N ASP A 191 -11.33 22.59 -19.60
CA ASP A 191 -11.89 23.71 -18.84
C ASP A 191 -11.91 23.39 -17.34
N GLU A 192 -11.56 24.39 -16.51
CA GLU A 192 -11.49 24.24 -15.04
C GLU A 192 -12.83 23.82 -14.44
N ILE A 193 -13.94 24.36 -14.96
CA ILE A 193 -15.30 24.01 -14.51
C ILE A 193 -15.60 22.55 -14.79
N LYS A 194 -15.36 22.10 -16.03
CA LYS A 194 -15.60 20.72 -16.46
C LYS A 194 -14.73 19.73 -15.69
N PHE A 195 -13.47 20.08 -15.43
CA PHE A 195 -12.57 19.26 -14.60
C PHE A 195 -13.14 19.08 -13.19
N GLU A 196 -13.59 20.17 -12.55
CA GLU A 196 -14.14 20.09 -11.19
C GLU A 196 -15.45 19.31 -11.16
N GLU A 197 -16.33 19.50 -12.15
CA GLU A 197 -17.56 18.72 -12.32
C GLU A 197 -17.25 17.21 -12.40
N CYS A 198 -16.34 16.80 -13.29
CA CYS A 198 -15.92 15.40 -13.39
C CYS A 198 -15.31 14.86 -12.09
N MET A 199 -14.50 15.66 -11.39
CA MET A 199 -13.93 15.26 -10.09
C MET A 199 -15.00 15.10 -9.01
N GLN A 200 -16.03 15.95 -8.98
CA GLN A 200 -17.14 15.85 -8.03
C GLN A 200 -18.06 14.68 -8.35
N GLU A 201 -18.39 14.46 -9.62
CA GLU A 201 -19.12 13.28 -10.08
C GLU A 201 -18.41 11.99 -9.69
N ALA A 202 -17.08 11.94 -9.90
CA ALA A 202 -16.25 10.80 -9.49
C ALA A 202 -16.29 10.57 -7.97
N LYS A 203 -16.23 11.63 -7.16
CA LYS A 203 -16.34 11.53 -5.69
C LYS A 203 -17.70 10.98 -5.27
N LEU A 204 -18.78 11.41 -5.91
CA LEU A 204 -20.14 10.93 -5.63
C LEU A 204 -20.30 9.45 -6.03
N ALA A 205 -19.83 9.07 -7.20
CA ALA A 205 -19.86 7.67 -7.67
C ALA A 205 -19.07 6.73 -6.75
N ASN A 206 -17.91 7.18 -6.25
CA ASN A 206 -17.09 6.40 -5.32
C ASN A 206 -17.74 6.27 -3.92
N LYS A 207 -18.50 7.27 -3.46
CA LYS A 207 -19.27 7.16 -2.20
C LYS A 207 -20.38 6.12 -2.32
N LEU A 208 -21.16 6.16 -3.41
CA LEU A 208 -22.28 5.25 -3.63
C LEU A 208 -21.84 3.78 -3.77
N THR A 209 -20.69 3.54 -4.40
CA THR A 209 -20.11 2.18 -4.52
C THR A 209 -19.63 1.63 -3.16
N ASN A 210 -19.05 2.47 -2.30
CA ASN A 210 -18.65 2.06 -0.94
C ASN A 210 -19.84 1.75 -0.02
N GLU A 211 -20.96 2.48 -0.15
CA GLU A 211 -22.21 2.22 0.59
C GLU A 211 -22.94 0.97 0.08
N SER A 212 -22.93 0.74 -1.24
CA SER A 212 -23.53 -0.45 -1.87
C SER A 212 -22.78 -1.74 -1.51
N HIS A 213 -21.45 -1.69 -1.38
CA HIS A 213 -20.64 -2.83 -0.92
C HIS A 213 -20.87 -3.19 0.56
N SER A 214 -21.39 -2.26 1.37
CA SER A 214 -21.75 -2.51 2.78
C SER A 214 -23.13 -3.20 2.93
N THR A 215 -23.95 -3.18 1.88
CA THR A 215 -25.33 -3.72 1.90
C THR A 215 -25.46 -5.06 1.16
N CYS A 216 -24.48 -5.44 0.33
CA CYS A 216 -24.53 -6.61 -0.55
C CYS A 216 -23.45 -7.67 -0.25
N GLN A 217 -23.27 -8.03 1.03
CA GLN A 217 -22.52 -9.25 1.43
C GLN A 217 -23.40 -10.19 2.26
N MET A 218 -24.57 -10.54 1.73
CA MET A 218 -25.35 -11.71 2.17
C MET A 218 -25.99 -12.34 0.94
N LYS A 219 -25.22 -13.11 0.15
CA LYS A 219 -25.64 -14.36 -0.52
C LYS A 219 -24.62 -14.81 -1.57
N HIS A 220 -24.36 -16.12 -1.52
CA HIS A 220 -23.55 -16.96 -2.41
C HIS A 220 -22.04 -16.89 -2.23
N GLN A 221 -21.47 -17.91 -1.57
CA GLN A 221 -20.97 -19.07 -2.32
C GLN A 221 -20.71 -20.28 -1.39
N GLU A 222 -21.54 -21.32 -1.53
CA GLU A 222 -21.22 -22.67 -1.07
C GLU A 222 -20.53 -23.45 -2.21
N LYS A 223 -19.61 -24.34 -1.79
CA LYS A 223 -19.03 -25.52 -2.48
C LYS A 223 -17.91 -25.33 -3.51
N ASN A 224 -16.68 -25.65 -3.10
CA ASN A 224 -16.13 -27.01 -3.23
C ASN A 224 -14.84 -27.21 -2.38
N ASP A 225 -14.74 -28.40 -1.79
CA ASP A 225 -13.77 -28.96 -0.81
C ASP A 225 -12.29 -28.98 -1.29
N CYS A 226 -11.22 -29.18 -0.49
CA CYS A 226 -10.99 -30.15 0.60
C CYS A 226 -9.69 -29.77 1.37
N MET A 227 -9.78 -29.44 2.67
CA MET A 227 -9.40 -30.24 3.87
C MET A 227 -7.89 -30.43 4.15
N LEU A 228 -7.42 -29.87 5.26
CA LEU A 228 -6.68 -30.62 6.30
C LEU A 228 -6.90 -29.97 7.68
N SER A 229 -7.53 -30.76 8.54
CA SER A 229 -8.16 -30.52 9.83
C SER A 229 -7.24 -30.14 10.98
N ILE A 230 -7.64 -29.17 11.82
CA ILE A 230 -7.53 -29.27 13.29
C ILE A 230 -8.87 -28.78 13.90
N LYS A 231 -9.50 -29.68 14.67
CA LYS A 231 -10.87 -29.60 15.18
C LYS A 231 -11.06 -28.45 16.18
N MET A 232 -12.13 -27.68 15.98
CA MET A 232 -12.74 -26.80 16.97
C MET A 232 -13.35 -27.60 18.13
N HIS A 233 -13.31 -27.04 19.32
CA HIS A 233 -14.41 -27.14 20.27
C HIS A 233 -15.04 -25.75 20.37
N ASN A 234 -16.14 -25.57 19.62
CA ASN A 234 -17.07 -24.47 19.81
C ASN A 234 -17.88 -24.75 21.07
N LYS A 235 -17.69 -23.94 22.10
CA LYS A 235 -18.78 -23.64 23.03
C LYS A 235 -19.27 -22.25 22.65
N VAL A 236 -20.43 -22.24 22.00
CA VAL A 236 -21.32 -21.08 21.92
C VAL A 236 -21.51 -20.57 23.35
N LEU A 237 -21.22 -19.30 23.59
CA LEU A 237 -21.66 -18.61 24.78
C LEU A 237 -22.14 -17.23 24.34
N ASP A 238 -23.35 -16.96 24.79
CA ASP A 238 -24.21 -15.83 24.49
C ASP A 238 -23.49 -14.49 24.37
N PHE A 239 -23.99 -13.73 23.40
CA PHE A 239 -23.95 -12.28 23.44
C PHE A 239 -24.88 -11.82 24.56
N ASP A 240 -24.34 -11.79 25.78
CA ASP A 240 -25.02 -11.22 26.93
C ASP A 240 -24.55 -9.79 27.12
N VAL A 241 -25.48 -8.86 27.01
CA VAL A 241 -25.31 -7.45 27.36
C VAL A 241 -25.32 -7.38 28.89
N LEU A 242 -24.15 -7.33 29.53
CA LEU A 242 -23.95 -6.99 30.95
C LEU A 242 -22.60 -6.26 31.03
N GLN A 243 -22.52 -4.95 31.30
CA GLN A 243 -22.69 -4.34 32.62
C GLN A 243 -21.83 -5.03 33.70
N ASP A 244 -20.51 -5.06 33.51
CA ASP A 244 -19.58 -5.06 34.64
C ASP A 244 -18.23 -4.45 34.22
N GLY A 245 -17.79 -3.44 34.94
CA GLY A 245 -16.50 -2.81 34.71
C GLY A 245 -15.41 -3.80 35.05
N SER A 246 -14.59 -4.22 34.08
CA SER A 246 -13.37 -4.96 34.38
C SER A 246 -12.43 -4.01 35.13
N ASN A 247 -12.56 -4.01 36.46
CA ASN A 247 -11.81 -3.19 37.38
C ASN A 247 -10.36 -3.69 37.36
N TYR A 248 -9.45 -2.93 36.75
CA TYR A 248 -8.01 -3.23 36.73
C TYR A 248 -7.44 -2.80 38.09
N PRO A 249 -7.34 -3.70 39.09
CA PRO A 249 -7.18 -3.30 40.49
C PRO A 249 -5.82 -2.63 40.75
N TYR A 250 -4.86 -2.91 39.89
CA TYR A 250 -3.49 -2.42 39.96
C TYR A 250 -3.23 -1.21 39.05
N MET A 251 -4.23 -0.73 38.30
CA MET A 251 -4.05 0.38 37.34
C MET A 251 -3.69 1.70 38.02
N GLU A 252 -4.14 1.90 39.26
CA GLU A 252 -3.85 3.08 40.09
C GLU A 252 -2.91 2.78 41.27
N ALA A 253 -2.46 1.53 41.43
CA ALA A 253 -1.60 1.11 42.53
C ALA A 253 -0.17 1.63 42.34
N LYS A 254 0.49 2.06 43.43
CA LYS A 254 1.90 2.47 43.39
C LYS A 254 2.79 1.28 43.71
N SER A 255 4.05 1.34 43.29
CA SER A 255 5.04 0.25 43.50
C SER A 255 5.24 -0.17 44.97
N LYS A 256 4.80 0.64 45.94
CA LYS A 256 4.90 0.34 47.39
C LYS A 256 3.72 -0.48 47.92
N ASP A 257 2.66 -0.59 47.11
CA ASP A 257 1.39 -1.23 47.47
C ASP A 257 1.26 -2.63 46.84
N LEU A 258 2.35 -3.16 46.27
CA LEU A 258 2.41 -4.47 45.63
C LEU A 258 3.25 -5.43 46.48
N GLU A 259 2.66 -6.56 46.86
CA GLU A 259 3.36 -7.64 47.54
C GLU A 259 3.93 -8.66 46.53
N MET A 260 4.87 -9.49 46.95
CA MET A 260 5.48 -10.50 46.09
C MET A 260 4.47 -11.51 45.53
N GLU A 261 3.36 -11.73 46.24
CA GLU A 261 2.27 -12.63 45.84
C GLU A 261 1.37 -12.03 44.74
N ASP A 262 1.35 -10.70 44.59
CA ASP A 262 0.52 -10.00 43.58
C ASP A 262 1.15 -10.00 42.18
N VAL A 263 2.45 -10.29 42.08
CA VAL A 263 3.20 -10.22 40.82
C VAL A 263 2.63 -11.18 39.76
N ASP A 264 2.27 -12.39 40.17
CA ASP A 264 1.69 -13.39 39.27
C ASP A 264 0.30 -12.99 38.79
N ILE A 265 -0.50 -12.36 39.67
CA ILE A 265 -1.84 -11.85 39.36
C ILE A 265 -1.74 -10.65 38.41
N LEU A 266 -0.80 -9.74 38.66
CA LEU A 266 -0.52 -8.59 37.81
C LEU A 266 -0.07 -9.04 36.40
N LEU A 267 0.82 -10.03 36.32
CA LEU A 267 1.26 -10.59 35.05
C LEU A 267 0.12 -11.27 34.30
N HIS A 268 -0.81 -11.94 35.02
CA HIS A 268 -2.00 -12.51 34.43
C HIS A 268 -2.91 -11.43 33.83
N HIS A 269 -3.23 -10.38 34.59
CA HIS A 269 -4.05 -9.26 34.10
C HIS A 269 -3.40 -8.50 32.94
N TYR A 270 -2.08 -8.32 32.97
CA TYR A 270 -1.35 -7.71 31.85
C TYR A 270 -1.47 -8.56 30.58
N LYS A 271 -1.28 -9.88 30.67
CA LYS A 271 -1.41 -10.79 29.53
C LYS A 271 -2.83 -10.80 28.96
N ASP A 272 -3.84 -10.77 29.83
CA ASP A 272 -5.24 -10.70 29.41
C ASP A 272 -5.56 -9.37 28.72
N LEU A 273 -5.12 -8.24 29.27
CA LEU A 273 -5.25 -6.91 28.67
C LEU A 273 -4.59 -6.84 27.29
N VAL A 274 -3.35 -7.32 27.16
CA VAL A 274 -2.63 -7.35 25.89
C VAL A 274 -3.32 -8.26 24.88
N SER A 275 -3.87 -9.40 25.31
CA SER A 275 -4.65 -10.30 24.46
C SER A 275 -5.92 -9.62 23.95
N LYS A 276 -6.69 -8.97 24.84
CA LYS A 276 -7.90 -8.22 24.50
C LYS A 276 -7.59 -7.05 23.56
N HIS A 277 -6.55 -6.26 23.84
CA HIS A 277 -6.09 -5.17 22.99
C HIS A 277 -5.66 -5.68 21.60
N THR A 278 -4.90 -6.79 21.55
CA THR A 278 -4.47 -7.38 20.27
C THR A 278 -5.66 -7.87 19.44
N ARG A 279 -6.66 -8.47 20.08
CA ARG A 279 -7.91 -8.88 19.42
C ARG A 279 -8.70 -7.67 18.93
N LEU A 280 -8.80 -6.61 19.73
CA LEU A 280 -9.45 -5.36 19.36
C LEU A 280 -8.75 -4.69 18.16
N CYS A 281 -7.43 -4.57 18.17
CA CYS A 281 -6.68 -4.01 17.04
C CYS A 281 -6.88 -4.83 15.76
N LYS A 282 -6.89 -6.16 15.86
CA LYS A 282 -7.18 -7.02 14.70
C LYS A 282 -8.60 -6.80 14.19
N ALA A 283 -9.59 -6.74 15.08
CA ALA A 283 -10.99 -6.47 14.72
C ALA A 283 -11.14 -5.10 14.05
N ILE A 284 -10.56 -4.03 14.63
CA ILE A 284 -10.59 -2.68 14.06
C ILE A 284 -9.90 -2.61 12.70
N ASN A 285 -8.82 -3.37 12.50
CA ASN A 285 -8.13 -3.43 11.21
C ASN A 285 -8.88 -4.24 10.14
N CYS A 286 -9.90 -5.00 10.54
CA CYS A 286 -10.80 -5.71 9.63
C CYS A 286 -12.11 -4.94 9.34
N LEU A 287 -12.35 -3.79 10.00
CA LEU A 287 -13.54 -2.96 9.77
C LEU A 287 -13.38 -2.03 8.55
N PRO A 288 -14.45 -1.78 7.77
CA PRO A 288 -14.47 -0.75 6.73
C PRO A 288 -14.12 0.64 7.27
N VAL A 289 -13.45 1.46 6.44
CA VAL A 289 -12.84 2.75 6.83
C VAL A 289 -13.84 3.72 7.50
N LEU A 290 -15.10 3.73 7.07
CA LEU A 290 -16.16 4.58 7.63
C LEU A 290 -16.56 4.20 9.07
N GLU A 291 -16.60 2.90 9.40
CA GLU A 291 -16.91 2.44 10.76
C GLU A 291 -15.71 2.62 11.69
N LYS A 292 -14.49 2.50 11.15
CA LYS A 292 -13.24 2.73 11.88
C LYS A 292 -13.10 4.20 12.35
N GLU A 293 -13.44 5.17 11.50
CA GLU A 293 -13.42 6.60 11.88
C GLU A 293 -14.48 6.97 12.93
N SER A 294 -15.67 6.38 12.84
CA SER A 294 -16.75 6.60 13.82
C SER A 294 -16.39 6.05 15.21
N LEU A 295 -15.82 4.83 15.27
CA LEU A 295 -15.41 4.20 16.53
C LEU A 295 -14.20 4.89 17.16
N LEU A 296 -13.21 5.33 16.37
CA LEU A 296 -12.07 6.08 16.90
C LEU A 296 -12.50 7.42 17.51
N ARG A 297 -13.45 8.13 16.88
CA ARG A 297 -14.04 9.35 17.47
C ARG A 297 -14.81 9.06 18.75
N GLN A 298 -15.54 7.94 18.83
CA GLN A 298 -16.26 7.57 20.05
C GLN A 298 -15.32 7.22 21.21
N ILE A 299 -14.18 6.57 20.92
CA ILE A 299 -13.14 6.25 21.91
C ILE A 299 -12.44 7.53 22.40
N GLU A 300 -12.11 8.47 21.51
CA GLU A 300 -11.52 9.77 21.88
C GLU A 300 -12.47 10.63 22.73
N MET A 301 -13.77 10.59 22.46
CA MET A 301 -14.78 11.33 23.24
C MET A 301 -15.01 10.72 24.64
N HIS A 302 -14.91 9.40 24.80
CA HIS A 302 -15.02 8.74 26.12
C HIS A 302 -13.74 8.88 26.96
N GLY A 303 -12.56 8.98 26.33
CA GLY A 303 -11.29 9.21 27.04
C GLY A 303 -11.16 10.61 27.68
N ASN A 304 -11.90 11.60 27.18
CA ASN A 304 -11.90 12.96 27.72
C ASN A 304 -12.93 13.18 28.85
N SER A 305 -13.84 12.24 29.10
CA SER A 305 -14.92 12.41 30.10
C SER A 305 -14.51 12.01 31.52
N THR A 306 -13.30 11.47 31.74
CA THR A 306 -12.81 11.05 33.07
C THR A 306 -11.80 11.99 33.71
N ASN A 307 -11.40 13.09 33.07
CA ASN A 307 -10.37 14.02 33.59
C ASN A 307 -10.86 15.42 33.97
N THR A 308 -12.16 15.60 34.23
CA THR A 308 -12.70 16.87 34.75
C THR A 308 -13.62 16.62 35.94
N ASN A 309 -13.04 16.33 37.10
CA ASN A 309 -13.67 16.54 38.40
C ASN A 309 -12.56 16.65 39.45
N ASP A 310 -11.77 17.71 39.37
CA ASP A 310 -11.02 18.18 40.54
C ASP A 310 -10.76 19.68 40.41
N GLN A 311 -11.80 20.46 40.72
CA GLN A 311 -11.71 21.82 41.25
C GLN A 311 -13.13 22.31 41.55
N THR A 312 -13.53 22.26 42.82
CA THR A 312 -14.21 23.34 43.60
C THR A 312 -15.04 22.79 44.75
N THR A 313 -14.55 22.98 45.98
CA THR A 313 -15.26 23.33 47.24
C THR A 313 -14.30 23.01 48.40
N SER A 314 -14.16 23.76 49.49
CA SER A 314 -14.49 25.13 49.92
C SER A 314 -13.96 25.18 51.37
N GLN A 315 -13.44 26.35 51.76
CA GLN A 315 -13.30 26.85 53.14
C GLN A 315 -12.24 26.20 54.06
#